data_AF-A0A957JZQ3-F1
#
_entry.id   AF-A0A957JZQ3-F1
#
_cell.length_a   1.000
_cell.length_b   1.000
_cell.length_c   1.000
_cell.angle_alpha   90.00
_cell.angle_beta   90.00
_cell.angle_gamma   90.00
#
_symmetry.space_group_name_H-M   'P 1'
#
loop_
_entity.id
_entity.type
_entity.pdbx_description
1 polymer ?
#
loop_
_entity_poly.entity_id
_entity_poly.type
_entity_poly.pdbx_seq_one_letter_code
_entity_poly.pdbx_strand_id
1 'polypeptide(L)'
;EIRLDALGLCSGLPSPYLQEPGLLEPTAEAQPLSCAGLALAQEQSLMVNRLAAAIAAQYVTAFVLQRQVTQLGTYFNLDPTVMTPRLITRAALENG
;
A
#
# COMPACT_ATOMS: atom_id res chain seq x y z
N GLU A 1 -0.68 14.44 8.41
CA GLU A 1 -1.95 14.95 7.86
C GLU A 1 -1.99 14.66 6.36
N ILE A 2 -3.06 14.05 5.86
CA ILE A 2 -3.28 13.86 4.42
C ILE A 2 -3.82 15.18 3.88
N ARG A 3 -3.12 15.79 2.91
CA ARG A 3 -3.57 17.03 2.27
C ARG A 3 -4.33 16.66 1.01
N LEU A 4 -5.56 17.18 0.89
CA LEU A 4 -6.38 17.01 -0.30
C LEU A 4 -6.45 18.34 -1.06
N ASP A 5 -6.47 18.29 -2.39
CA ASP A 5 -6.77 19.45 -3.23
C ASP A 5 -8.28 19.73 -3.30
N ALA A 6 -8.66 20.75 -4.06
CA ALA A 6 -10.04 21.14 -4.27
C ALA A 6 -10.91 20.06 -4.94
N LEU A 7 -10.30 19.04 -5.54
CA LEU A 7 -10.96 17.89 -6.16
C LEU A 7 -11.02 16.67 -5.22
N GLY A 8 -10.49 16.79 -4.01
CA GLY A 8 -10.40 15.69 -3.05
C GLY A 8 -9.28 14.70 -3.34
N LEU A 9 -8.33 15.04 -4.21
CA LEU A 9 -7.15 14.21 -4.52
C LEU A 9 -6.04 14.51 -3.51
N CYS A 10 -5.30 13.47 -3.08
CA CYS A 10 -4.10 13.66 -2.26
C CYS A 10 -3.09 14.55 -2.99
N SER A 11 -2.91 15.77 -2.49
CA SER A 11 -2.00 16.79 -3.03
C SER A 11 -0.66 16.83 -2.29
N GLY A 12 -0.52 16.06 -1.21
CA GLY A 12 0.73 15.84 -0.52
C GLY A 12 0.89 14.37 -0.18
N LEU A 13 2.15 13.92 -0.04
CA LEU A 13 2.42 12.62 0.56
C LEU A 13 1.81 12.60 1.97
N PRO A 14 1.15 11.49 2.37
CA PRO A 14 0.74 11.33 3.75
C PRO A 14 1.95 11.54 4.66
N SER A 15 1.70 12.11 5.85
CA SER A 15 2.75 12.30 6.86
C SER A 15 3.60 11.03 6.99
N PRO A 16 4.93 11.12 7.16
CA PRO A 16 5.80 9.95 7.28
C PRO A 16 5.32 8.96 8.37
N TYR A 17 4.70 9.47 9.44
CA TYR A 17 4.09 8.67 10.49
C TYR A 17 2.86 7.85 10.06
N LEU A 18 2.36 8.04 8.84
CA LEU A 18 1.28 7.29 8.20
C LEU A 18 1.80 6.34 7.11
N GLN A 19 3.11 6.30 6.88
CA GLN A 19 3.75 5.38 5.96
C GLN A 19 4.15 4.09 6.70
N GLU A 20 4.22 2.98 5.97
CA GLU A 20 4.80 1.74 6.50
C GLU A 20 6.29 2.01 6.83
N PRO A 21 6.75 1.76 8.07
CA PRO A 21 8.09 2.19 8.50
C PRO A 21 9.23 1.65 7.64
N GLY A 22 9.09 0.45 7.08
CA GLY A 22 10.06 -0.17 6.18
C GLY A 22 10.24 0.60 4.86
N LEU A 23 9.30 1.45 4.46
CA LEU A 23 9.48 2.35 3.30
C LEU A 23 10.50 3.47 3.55
N LEU A 24 10.84 3.74 4.82
CA LEU A 24 11.87 4.72 5.18
C LEU A 24 13.27 4.11 5.17
N GLU A 25 13.37 2.78 5.14
CA GLU A 25 14.64 2.08 5.03
C GLU A 25 15.21 2.25 3.62
N PRO A 26 16.50 2.63 3.48
CA PRO A 26 17.11 2.85 2.17
C PRO A 26 17.07 1.56 1.36
N THR A 27 16.44 1.61 0.19
CA THR A 27 16.45 0.49 -0.76
C THR A 27 17.80 0.44 -1.50
N ALA A 28 18.22 -0.76 -1.90
CA ALA A 28 19.42 -0.93 -2.72
C ALA A 28 19.26 -0.41 -4.16
N GLU A 29 18.04 -0.02 -4.55
CA GLU A 29 17.73 0.45 -5.90
C GLU A 29 18.04 1.94 -6.04
N ALA A 30 18.95 2.27 -6.95
CA ALA A 30 19.42 3.64 -7.16
C ALA A 30 18.33 4.61 -7.63
N GLN A 31 17.23 4.11 -8.22
CA GLN A 31 16.03 4.83 -8.64
C GLN A 31 14.87 3.83 -8.82
N PRO A 32 14.00 3.64 -7.82
CA PRO A 32 12.86 2.73 -7.97
C PRO A 32 11.87 3.29 -8.99
N LEU A 33 11.57 2.52 -10.04
CA LEU A 33 10.51 2.84 -10.98
C LEU A 33 9.15 2.77 -10.26
N SER A 34 8.22 3.67 -10.62
CA SER A 34 6.83 3.54 -10.15
C SER A 34 6.18 2.27 -10.70
N CYS A 35 5.09 1.77 -10.10
CA CYS A 35 4.33 0.63 -10.64
C CYS A 35 3.87 0.84 -12.10
N ALA A 36 3.67 2.12 -12.50
CA ALA A 36 3.40 2.48 -13.89
C ALA A 36 4.66 2.35 -14.76
N GLY A 37 5.82 2.80 -14.26
CA GLY A 37 7.12 2.64 -14.92
C GLY A 37 7.52 1.18 -15.10
N LEU A 38 7.38 0.35 -14.06
CA LEU A 38 7.66 -1.08 -14.10
C LEU A 38 6.76 -1.84 -15.09
N ALA A 39 5.48 -1.44 -15.19
CA ALA A 39 4.57 -2.02 -16.19
C ALA A 39 4.97 -1.64 -17.62
N LEU A 40 5.40 -0.40 -17.87
CA LEU A 40 5.93 0.04 -19.17
C LEU A 40 7.22 -0.68 -19.54
N ALA A 41 8.08 -0.97 -18.55
CA ALA A 41 9.30 -1.74 -18.71
C ALA A 41 9.06 -3.26 -18.88
N GLN A 42 7.80 -3.73 -18.78
CA GLN A 42 7.43 -5.15 -18.77
C GLN A 42 8.03 -5.95 -17.60
N GLU A 43 8.50 -5.25 -16.56
CA GLU A 43 9.10 -5.85 -15.35
C GLU A 43 8.03 -6.20 -14.31
N GLN A 44 6.82 -5.66 -14.45
CA GLN A 44 5.68 -5.97 -13.59
C GLN A 44 4.45 -6.35 -14.40
N SER A 45 3.89 -7.53 -14.12
CA SER A 45 2.65 -7.99 -14.76
C SER A 45 1.48 -7.06 -14.44
N LEU A 46 0.66 -6.78 -15.45
CA LEU A 46 -0.59 -6.03 -15.31
C LEU A 46 -1.51 -6.62 -14.23
N MET A 47 -1.44 -7.94 -14.00
CA MET A 47 -2.23 -8.61 -12.98
C MET A 47 -1.82 -8.16 -11.56
N VAL A 48 -0.53 -7.92 -11.32
CA VAL A 48 -0.03 -7.40 -10.04
C VAL A 48 -0.65 -6.04 -9.76
N ASN A 49 -0.64 -5.14 -10.75
CA ASN A 49 -1.21 -3.80 -10.61
C ASN A 49 -2.72 -3.82 -10.32
N ARG A 50 -3.46 -4.69 -11.00
CA ARG A 50 -4.91 -4.85 -10.78
C ARG A 50 -5.21 -5.40 -9.38
N LEU A 51 -4.48 -6.41 -8.94
CA LEU A 51 -4.67 -6.99 -7.60
C LEU A 51 -4.30 -5.98 -6.50
N ALA A 52 -3.17 -5.29 -6.65
CA ALA A 52 -2.75 -4.24 -5.71
C ALA A 52 -3.79 -3.11 -5.62
N ALA A 53 -4.32 -2.65 -6.76
CA ALA A 53 -5.36 -1.63 -6.79
C ALA A 53 -6.66 -2.09 -6.10
N ALA A 54 -7.07 -3.35 -6.29
CA ALA A 54 -8.24 -3.91 -5.63
C ALA A 54 -8.07 -3.98 -4.10
N ILE A 55 -6.90 -4.43 -3.62
CA ILE A 55 -6.58 -4.45 -2.19
C ILE A 55 -6.60 -3.03 -1.61
N ALA A 56 -5.98 -2.06 -2.29
CA ALA A 56 -5.96 -0.68 -1.85
C ALA A 56 -7.38 -0.07 -1.80
N ALA A 57 -8.22 -0.32 -2.81
CA ALA A 57 -9.61 0.14 -2.84
C ALA A 57 -10.43 -0.44 -1.68
N GLN A 58 -10.20 -1.69 -1.32
CA GLN A 58 -10.84 -2.31 -0.15
C GLN A 58 -10.42 -1.62 1.15
N TYR A 59 -9.15 -1.25 1.30
CA TYR A 59 -8.66 -0.53 2.48
C TYR A 59 -9.23 0.88 2.58
N VAL A 60 -9.26 1.61 1.46
CA VAL A 60 -9.89 2.93 1.41
C VAL A 60 -11.38 2.83 1.77
N THR A 61 -12.08 1.80 1.27
CA THR A 61 -13.49 1.56 1.60
C THR A 61 -13.70 1.29 3.09
N ALA A 62 -12.90 0.39 3.67
CA ALA A 62 -12.98 0.05 5.10
C ALA A 62 -12.66 1.26 5.99
N PHE A 63 -11.65 2.05 5.62
CA PHE A 63 -11.27 3.25 6.35
C PHE A 63 -12.28 4.39 6.23
N VAL A 64 -12.64 4.78 5.01
CA VAL A 64 -13.41 5.99 4.73
C VAL A 64 -14.91 5.76 4.95
N LEU A 65 -15.46 4.67 4.42
CA LEU A 65 -16.90 4.43 4.45
C LEU A 65 -17.33 3.71 5.72
N GLN A 66 -16.58 2.69 6.13
CA GLN A 66 -16.97 1.84 7.27
C GLN A 66 -16.37 2.32 8.60
N ARG A 67 -15.34 3.19 8.56
CA ARG A 67 -14.58 3.67 9.73
C ARG A 67 -14.03 2.51 10.58
N GLN A 68 -13.67 1.41 9.93
CA GLN A 68 -13.15 0.20 10.57
C GLN A 68 -11.89 -0.25 9.84
N VAL A 69 -10.73 0.09 10.40
CA VAL A 69 -9.45 -0.42 9.91
C VAL A 69 -9.05 -1.60 10.78
N THR A 70 -9.01 -2.79 10.17
CA THR A 70 -8.64 -4.04 10.84
C THR A 70 -7.31 -4.62 10.34
N GLN A 71 -6.72 -4.01 9.31
CA GLN A 71 -5.50 -4.50 8.65
C GLN A 71 -4.53 -3.34 8.41
N LEU A 72 -3.24 -3.59 8.65
CA LEU A 72 -2.13 -2.67 8.35
C LEU A 72 -1.63 -2.83 6.92
N GLY A 73 -1.79 -4.00 6.32
CA GLY A 73 -1.25 -4.31 5.01
C GLY A 73 -1.61 -5.72 4.55
N THR A 74 -1.35 -6.00 3.27
CA THR A 74 -1.47 -7.35 2.69
C THR A 74 -0.25 -7.63 1.85
N TYR A 75 0.36 -8.80 2.08
CA TYR A 75 1.38 -9.36 1.21
C TYR A 75 0.72 -10.40 0.30
N PHE A 76 1.05 -10.36 -0.99
CA PHE A 76 0.52 -11.34 -1.94
C PHE A 76 1.60 -11.78 -2.91
N ASN A 77 1.46 -13.01 -3.40
CA ASN A 77 2.22 -13.56 -4.50
C ASN A 77 1.24 -14.16 -5.51
N LEU A 78 1.55 -14.06 -6.80
CA LEU A 78 0.74 -14.62 -7.88
C LEU A 78 1.20 -16.02 -8.28
N ASP A 79 2.44 -16.40 -7.97
CA ASP A 79 2.98 -17.73 -8.26
C ASP A 79 3.99 -18.18 -7.18
N PRO A 80 3.59 -19.06 -6.24
CA PRO A 80 2.23 -19.58 -6.06
C PRO A 80 1.26 -18.49 -5.59
N THR A 81 -0.03 -18.64 -5.91
CA THR A 81 -1.08 -17.72 -5.47
C THR A 81 -1.27 -17.81 -3.96
N VAL A 82 -0.75 -16.83 -3.22
CA VAL A 82 -0.93 -16.71 -1.77
C VAL A 82 -1.19 -15.26 -1.39
N MET A 83 -2.01 -15.05 -0.36
CA MET A 83 -2.31 -13.72 0.17
C MET A 83 -2.36 -13.79 1.70
N THR A 84 -1.52 -12.97 2.35
CA THR A 84 -1.35 -12.95 3.80
C THR A 84 -1.62 -11.54 4.32
N PRO A 85 -2.74 -11.31 5.03
CA PRO A 85 -3.02 -10.02 5.63
C PRO A 85 -2.22 -9.82 6.92
N ARG A 86 -1.77 -8.60 7.18
CA ARG A 86 -1.21 -8.14 8.46
C ARG A 86 -2.32 -7.44 9.24
N LEU A 87 -2.89 -8.11 10.23
CA LEU A 87 -4.00 -7.59 11.02
C LEU A 87 -3.54 -6.55 12.05
N ILE A 88 -4.39 -5.57 12.35
CA ILE A 88 -4.24 -4.68 13.51
C ILE A 88 -4.65 -5.47 14.75
N THR A 89 -3.66 -6.00 15.46
CA THR A 89 -3.83 -6.61 16.78
C THR A 89 -2.90 -5.91 17.75
N ARG A 90 -3.23 -5.91 19.05
CA ARG A 90 -2.37 -5.31 20.08
C ARG A 90 -0.92 -5.86 19.99
N ALA A 91 -0.77 -7.18 19.86
CA ALA A 91 0.54 -7.82 19.71
C ALA A 91 1.29 -7.39 18.43
N ALA A 92 0.58 -7.13 17.32
CA ALA A 92 1.19 -6.67 16.07
C ALA A 92 1.62 -5.19 16.10
N LEU A 93 1.03 -4.39 16.99
CA LEU A 93 1.40 -2.98 17.19
C LEU A 93 2.55 -2.82 18.20
N GLU A 94 2.72 -3.76 19.12
CA GLU A 94 3.79 -3.73 20.14
C GLU A 94 5.15 -4.22 19.61
N ASN A 95 5.17 -4.94 18.49
CA ASN A 95 6.36 -5.57 17.90
C ASN A 95 6.73 -5.03 16.49
N GLY A 96 6.07 -3.97 16.03
CA GLY A 96 6.32 -3.32 14.74
C GLY A 96 7.04 -2.00 14.91
#